data_AF-A0A9E5N2X0-F1
#
_entry.id   AF-A0A9E5N2X0-F1
#
_cell.length_a   1.000
_cell.length_b   1.000
_cell.length_c   1.000
_cell.angle_alpha   90.00
_cell.angle_beta   90.00
_cell.angle_gamma   90.00
#
_symmetry.space_group_name_H-M   'P 1'
#
loop_
_entity.id
_entity.type
_entity.pdbx_description
1 polymer ?
#
loop_
_entity_poly.entity_id
_entity_poly.type
_entity_poly.pdbx_seq_one_letter_code
_entity_poly.pdbx_strand_id
1 'polypeptide(L)' 'MSYNKRLTPRQKLALIRLVEEKKETISSVCRRYGISRKTFYHWRKRYYLSKAEKKPSLVS' A
#
# COMPACT_ATOMS: atom_id res chain seq x y z
N MET A 1 18.76 8.62 -8.14
CA MET A 1 17.53 8.72 -8.96
C MET A 1 16.30 8.56 -8.08
N SER A 2 15.62 9.65 -7.74
CA SER A 2 14.37 9.61 -6.97
C SER A 2 13.21 9.30 -7.90
N TYR A 3 12.64 8.10 -7.81
CA TYR A 3 11.41 7.73 -8.51
C TYR A 3 10.20 8.45 -7.90
N ASN A 4 10.17 9.78 -8.02
CA ASN A 4 8.98 10.61 -7.81
C ASN A 4 8.02 10.47 -9.00
N LYS A 5 7.90 9.25 -9.55
CA LYS A 5 6.86 8.93 -10.52
C LYS A 5 5.55 8.96 -9.73
N ARG A 6 4.73 9.96 -10.03
CA ARG A 6 3.40 10.18 -9.47
C ARG A 6 2.53 8.95 -9.73
N LEU A 7 2.63 7.94 -8.85
CA LEU A 7 1.73 6.80 -8.88
C LEU A 7 0.31 7.35 -8.72
N THR A 8 -0.55 7.02 -9.67
CA THR A 8 -1.93 7.47 -9.63
C THR A 8 -2.63 6.84 -8.41
N PRO A 9 -3.69 7.46 -7.88
CA PRO A 9 -4.46 6.88 -6.78
C PRO A 9 -4.90 5.43 -7.06
N ARG A 10 -5.25 5.15 -8.33
CA ARG A 10 -5.66 3.82 -8.79
C ARG A 10 -4.52 2.80 -8.75
N GLN A 11 -3.30 3.18 -9.13
CA GLN A 11 -2.13 2.32 -9.02
C GLN A 11 -1.77 2.03 -7.56
N LYS A 12 -1.83 3.03 -6.67
CA LYS A 12 -1.59 2.85 -5.24
C LYS A 12 -2.58 1.84 -4.63
N LEU A 13 -3.85 1.94 -4.98
CA LEU A 13 -4.89 0.99 -4.56
C LEU A 13 -4.64 -0.43 -5.08
N ALA A 14 -4.23 -0.59 -6.33
CA ALA A 14 -3.89 -1.90 -6.89
C ALA A 14 -2.75 -2.58 -6.11
N LEU A 15 -1.72 -1.81 -5.74
CA LEU A 15 -0.59 -2.31 -4.93
C LEU A 15 -1.02 -2.69 -3.51
N ILE A 16 -1.88 -1.88 -2.87
CA ILE A 16 -2.42 -2.20 -1.54
C ILE A 16 -3.26 -3.49 -1.60
N ARG A 17 -4.10 -3.66 -2.62
CA ARG A 17 -4.91 -4.88 -2.82
C ARG A 17 -4.06 -6.12 -3.06
N LEU A 18 -3.00 -6.02 -3.88
CA LEU A 18 -2.07 -7.13 -4.12
C LEU A 18 -1.45 -7.65 -2.80
N VAL A 19 -1.15 -6.74 -1.87
CA VAL A 19 -0.63 -7.10 -0.55
C VAL A 19 -1.73 -7.59 0.39
N GLU A 20 -2.93 -7.00 0.38
CA GLU A 20 -4.08 -7.48 1.18
C GLU A 20 -4.51 -8.90 0.76
N GLU A 21 -4.49 -9.21 -0.52
CA GLU A 21 -4.77 -10.54 -1.08
C GLU A 21 -3.62 -11.55 -0.81
N LYS A 22 -2.60 -11.16 -0.04
CA LYS A 22 -1.39 -11.94 0.28
C LYS A 22 -0.64 -12.48 -0.95
N LYS A 23 -0.83 -11.89 -2.14
CA LYS A 23 -0.14 -12.31 -3.37
C LYS A 23 1.33 -11.91 -3.38
N GLU A 24 1.65 -10.75 -2.80
CA GLU A 24 3.02 -10.29 -2.63
C GLU A 24 3.23 -9.64 -1.25
N THR A 25 4.48 -9.67 -0.76
CA THR A 25 4.86 -8.96 0.47
C THR A 25 5.13 -7.48 0.19
N ILE A 26 4.92 -6.62 1.19
CA ILE A 26 5.25 -5.17 1.11
C ILE A 26 6.69 -4.97 0.63
N SER A 27 7.62 -5.77 1.14
CA SER A 27 9.04 -5.70 0.79
C SER A 27 9.32 -6.07 -0.67
N SER A 28 8.60 -7.06 -1.22
CA SER A 28 8.68 -7.43 -2.64
C SER A 28 8.17 -6.29 -3.52
N VAL A 29 6.96 -5.80 -3.21
CA VAL A 29 6.33 -4.69 -3.94
C VAL A 29 7.18 -3.42 -3.89
N CYS A 30 7.72 -3.07 -2.72
CA CYS A 30 8.60 -1.92 -2.57
C CYS A 30 9.86 -2.03 -3.42
N ARG A 31 10.49 -3.21 -3.48
CA ARG A 31 11.68 -3.45 -4.32
C ARG A 31 11.34 -3.42 -5.81
N ARG A 32 10.29 -4.13 -6.21
CA ARG A 32 9.87 -4.28 -7.61
C ARG A 32 9.43 -2.96 -8.24
N TYR A 33 8.73 -2.13 -7.47
CA TYR A 33 8.19 -0.85 -7.94
C TYR A 33 9.04 0.36 -7.54
N GLY A 34 10.18 0.16 -6.86
CA GLY A 34 11.08 1.24 -6.43
C GLY A 34 10.45 2.19 -5.41
N ILE A 35 9.52 1.69 -4.59
CA ILE A 35 8.76 2.47 -3.60
C ILE A 35 9.42 2.31 -2.23
N SER A 36 9.60 3.42 -1.51
CA SER A 36 10.02 3.32 -0.11
C SER A 36 8.94 2.67 0.74
N ARG A 37 9.32 1.75 1.62
CA ARG A 37 8.43 1.13 2.62
C ARG A 37 7.64 2.18 3.40
N LYS A 38 8.29 3.30 3.78
CA LYS A 38 7.66 4.42 4.49
C LYS A 38 6.45 4.99 3.72
N THR A 39 6.61 5.18 2.41
CA THR A 39 5.56 5.66 1.52
C THR A 39 4.41 4.66 1.43
N PHE A 40 4.72 3.37 1.31
CA PHE A 40 3.71 2.32 1.26
C PHE A 40 2.89 2.25 2.56
N TYR A 41 3.54 2.27 3.72
CA TYR A 41 2.84 2.33 5.01
C TYR A 41 1.96 3.56 5.16
N HIS A 42 2.39 4.72 4.65
CA HIS A 42 1.58 5.94 4.67
C HIS A 42 0.31 5.79 3.83
N TRP A 43 0.39 5.23 2.62
CA TRP A 43 -0.81 4.96 1.80
C TRP A 43 -1.72 3.92 2.45
N ARG A 44 -1.13 2.85 2.99
CA ARG A 44 -1.85 1.81 3.72
C ARG A 44 -2.64 2.41 4.88
N LYS A 45 -2.00 3.21 5.74
CA LYS A 45 -2.66 3.90 6.85
C LYS A 45 -3.84 4.75 6.40
N ARG A 46 -3.67 5.57 5.34
CA ARG A 46 -4.77 6.39 4.80
C ARG A 46 -5.90 5.54 4.20
N TYR A 47 -5.57 4.42 3.57
CA TYR A 47 -6.54 3.47 3.05
C TYR A 47 -7.35 2.81 4.18
N TYR A 48 -6.70 2.32 5.24
CA TYR A 48 -7.42 1.76 6.39
C TYR A 48 -8.22 2.81 7.17
N LEU A 49 -7.74 4.05 7.28
CA LEU A 49 -8.51 5.14 7.87
C LEU A 49 -9.79 5.41 7.07
N SER A 50 -9.73 5.39 5.73
CA SER A 50 -10.93 5.52 4.89
C SER A 50 -11.81 4.26 4.93
N LYS A 51 -11.23 3.08 5.14
CA LYS A 51 -11.96 1.80 5.27
C LYS A 51 -12.59 1.65 6.66
N ALA A 52 -12.06 2.31 7.69
CA ALA A 52 -12.50 2.19 9.08
C ALA A 52 -13.88 2.79 9.37
N GLU A 53 -14.49 3.54 8.44
CA GLU A 53 -15.94 3.82 8.46
C GLU A 53 -16.79 2.56 8.19
N LYS A 54 -16.16 1.44 7.78
CA LYS A 54 -16.68 0.07 7.79
C LYS A 54 -15.63 -0.89 8.37
N LYS A 55 -15.43 -0.86 9.69
CA LYS A 55 -14.54 -1.79 10.40
C LYS A 55 -15.05 -3.24 10.24
N PRO A 56 -14.14 -4.21 10.07
CA PRO A 56 -13.84 -5.01 11.25
C PRO A 56 -12.34 -5.02 11.58
N SER A 57 -12.11 -5.12 12.88
CA SER A 57 -10.89 -5.40 13.65
C SER A 57 -10.00 -6.53 13.09
N LEU A 58 -8.78 -6.63 13.65
CA LEU A 58 -7.75 -7.70 13.53
C LEU A 58 -6.61 -7.31 12.56
N VAL A 59 -5.31 -7.41 12.87
CA VAL A 59 -4.44 -8.12 13.86
C VAL A 59 -3.13 -7.31 13.93
N SER A 60 -2.18 -7.37 14.86
CA SER A 60 -1.88 -8.04 16.14
C SER A 60 -0.68 -7.29 16.72
#